data_AF-A0A9E3NWR8-F1
#
_entry.id   AF-A0A9E3NWR8-F1
#
_cell.length_a   1.000
_cell.length_b   1.000
_cell.length_c   1.000
_cell.angle_alpha   90.00
_cell.angle_beta   90.00
_cell.angle_gamma   90.00
#
_symmetry.space_group_name_H-M   'P 1'
#
loop_
_entity.id
_entity.type
_entity.pdbx_description
1 polymer ?
#
loop_
_entity_poly.entity_id
_entity_poly.type
_entity_poly.pdbx_seq_one_letter_code
_entity_poly.pdbx_strand_id
1 'polypeptide(L)'
;MPRSRFRSLVLAALLASAALATETSAEAQGFPPSQPPPPGMQPGMQPPPPGGYPPPGGYPPPGGYPPPGYGPPPGGYPPPGYGPPPGGYPPPGGYPPPGYGPPPGYGPPPGYGRPPPNPNRSDGEMASLYVTSALYGIGTGIWIDALAKIDDPGPAIIAPLVLGAAMPIGVFFWDDRGGPLHRGVPSSMATGLVFGALEGVAISGAQRQFAKTEAEEWSFQTKTTVTFLLATGGGVGGWAFGEWLRPDPRSLGFMANAAAWGTLSGISLGIASSGPTSPGRSSLAKSGDGAAIGGIIGLNALFVGSAAMSTVHTPSWSSQKWMWGGYLIGMAAGCLVFPLYLFSDNDPKHGFFGPGLMSLAGMGIAGALTWDLKDPEDLGQRGGWKPPVDISFAPAPRIDPALGVVTPEGTMLSASGTF
;
A
#
# COMPACT_ATOMS: atom_id res chain seq x y z
N MET A 1 -13.48 -29.51 -18.55
CA MET A 1 -12.65 -28.35 -18.98
C MET A 1 -11.16 -28.72 -19.12
N PRO A 2 -10.41 -28.17 -20.11
CA PRO A 2 -8.96 -28.39 -20.20
C PRO A 2 -8.22 -27.64 -19.09
N ARG A 3 -7.22 -28.31 -18.51
CA ARG A 3 -6.41 -27.93 -17.33
C ARG A 3 -5.73 -26.55 -17.40
N SER A 4 -5.69 -25.91 -18.57
CA SER A 4 -5.09 -24.59 -18.79
C SER A 4 -5.91 -23.44 -18.20
N ARG A 5 -7.25 -23.52 -18.21
CA ARG A 5 -8.11 -22.39 -17.79
C ARG A 5 -8.15 -22.17 -16.27
N PHE A 6 -7.93 -23.23 -15.49
CA PHE A 6 -7.81 -23.16 -14.02
C PHE A 6 -6.46 -22.55 -13.59
N ARG A 7 -5.39 -22.85 -14.35
CA ARG A 7 -4.08 -22.21 -14.14
C ARG A 7 -4.19 -20.71 -14.33
N SER A 8 -4.90 -20.23 -15.35
CA SER A 8 -5.05 -18.79 -15.60
C SER A 8 -5.83 -18.04 -14.52
N LEU A 9 -6.87 -18.65 -13.93
CA LEU A 9 -7.66 -18.04 -12.85
C LEU A 9 -6.94 -18.04 -11.50
N VAL A 10 -6.25 -19.13 -11.16
CA VAL A 10 -5.41 -19.19 -9.95
C VAL A 10 -4.19 -18.29 -10.11
N LEU A 11 -3.61 -18.19 -11.31
CA LEU A 11 -2.54 -17.26 -11.62
C LEU A 11 -3.06 -15.81 -11.60
N ALA A 12 -4.26 -15.52 -12.07
CA ALA A 12 -4.86 -14.18 -11.96
C ALA A 12 -5.18 -13.80 -10.51
N ALA A 13 -5.65 -14.75 -9.68
CA ALA A 13 -5.85 -14.55 -8.26
C ALA A 13 -4.53 -14.40 -7.49
N LEU A 14 -3.48 -15.15 -7.86
CA LEU A 14 -2.12 -15.01 -7.33
C LEU A 14 -1.44 -13.73 -7.81
N LEU A 15 -1.69 -13.29 -9.04
CA LEU A 15 -1.20 -12.02 -9.60
C LEU A 15 -1.94 -10.84 -8.97
N ALA A 16 -3.24 -10.97 -8.70
CA ALA A 16 -4.00 -9.99 -7.91
C ALA A 16 -3.54 -9.98 -6.44
N SER A 17 -3.19 -11.13 -5.86
CA SER A 17 -2.60 -11.22 -4.52
C SER A 17 -1.18 -10.62 -4.46
N ALA A 18 -0.38 -10.83 -5.50
CA ALA A 18 0.93 -10.19 -5.67
C ALA A 18 0.77 -8.68 -5.91
N ALA A 19 -0.28 -8.26 -6.62
CA ALA A 19 -0.60 -6.86 -6.86
C ALA A 19 -1.05 -6.14 -5.58
N LEU A 20 -1.95 -6.74 -4.78
CA LEU A 20 -2.35 -6.24 -3.45
C LEU A 20 -1.16 -6.23 -2.48
N ALA A 21 -0.27 -7.23 -2.54
CA ALA A 21 0.98 -7.20 -1.78
C ALA A 21 1.93 -6.06 -2.25
N THR A 22 1.97 -5.75 -3.56
CA THR A 22 2.76 -4.64 -4.09
C THR A 22 2.19 -3.26 -3.79
N GLU A 23 0.90 -3.11 -3.44
CA GLU A 23 0.31 -1.85 -2.94
C GLU A 23 1.11 -1.27 -1.78
N THR A 24 1.64 -2.15 -0.94
CA THR A 24 2.42 -1.79 0.24
C THR A 24 3.92 -1.61 -0.05
N SER A 25 4.41 -2.13 -1.18
CA SER A 25 5.82 -2.04 -1.56
C SER A 25 6.12 -0.82 -2.44
N ALA A 26 5.11 -0.30 -3.16
CA ALA A 26 5.24 0.89 -4.00
C ALA A 26 5.52 2.17 -3.19
N GLU A 27 5.08 2.25 -1.92
CA GLU A 27 5.49 3.32 -1.00
C GLU A 27 6.99 3.27 -0.62
N ALA A 28 7.66 2.11 -0.78
CA ALA A 28 9.04 1.91 -0.33
C ALA A 28 10.10 2.27 -1.39
N GLN A 29 9.72 2.46 -2.66
CA GLN A 29 10.62 3.09 -3.64
C GLN A 29 10.51 4.61 -3.54
N GLY A 30 11.00 5.14 -2.41
CA GLY A 30 11.46 6.52 -2.36
C GLY A 30 12.53 6.69 -3.44
N PHE A 31 12.22 7.44 -4.49
CA PHE A 31 13.19 7.99 -5.42
C PHE A 31 14.31 8.68 -4.61
N PRO A 32 15.59 8.61 -5.02
CA PRO A 32 16.69 9.21 -4.27
C PRO A 32 16.39 10.69 -4.02
N PRO A 33 16.72 11.23 -2.82
CA PRO A 33 16.33 12.59 -2.47
C PRO A 33 16.95 13.58 -3.47
N SER A 34 16.10 14.28 -4.21
CA SER A 34 16.51 15.46 -4.94
C SER A 34 16.96 16.50 -3.91
N GLN A 35 18.25 16.82 -3.92
CA GLN A 35 18.81 17.93 -3.15
C GLN A 35 17.96 19.19 -3.38
N PRO A 36 17.61 19.95 -2.32
CA PRO A 36 16.88 21.20 -2.50
C PRO A 36 17.73 22.20 -3.28
N PRO A 37 17.15 22.95 -4.24
CA PRO A 37 17.89 23.97 -4.97
C PRO A 37 18.30 25.10 -4.02
N PRO A 38 19.51 25.68 -4.17
CA PRO A 38 19.91 26.83 -3.37
C PRO A 38 19.01 28.04 -3.69
N PRO A 39 18.65 28.88 -2.70
CA PRO A 39 17.77 30.01 -2.92
C PRO A 39 18.41 31.09 -3.81
N GLY A 40 17.76 31.39 -4.93
CA GLY A 40 17.95 32.64 -5.67
C GLY A 40 18.56 32.47 -7.06
N MET A 41 17.72 32.25 -8.08
CA MET A 41 18.03 32.63 -9.47
C MET A 41 16.76 33.13 -10.18
N GLN A 42 16.76 34.40 -10.57
CA GLN A 42 15.79 35.01 -11.48
C GLN A 42 15.99 34.48 -12.91
N PRO A 43 14.93 34.35 -13.75
CA PRO A 43 15.07 33.88 -15.13
C PRO A 43 15.64 34.99 -16.02
N GLY A 44 16.77 34.76 -16.70
CA GLY A 44 17.21 35.69 -17.75
C GLY A 44 18.67 35.70 -18.22
N MET A 45 19.55 34.74 -17.88
CA MET A 45 20.93 34.76 -18.40
C MET A 45 21.33 33.45 -19.07
N GLN A 46 21.89 33.62 -20.28
CA GLN A 46 22.46 32.62 -21.17
C GLN A 46 23.43 31.65 -20.46
N PRO A 47 23.45 30.36 -20.80
CA PRO A 47 24.36 29.40 -20.17
C PRO A 47 25.83 29.71 -20.53
N PRO A 48 26.76 29.66 -19.55
CA PRO A 48 28.19 29.77 -19.84
C PRO A 48 28.73 28.49 -20.51
N PRO A 49 29.84 28.58 -21.27
CA PRO A 49 30.38 27.43 -21.98
C PRO A 49 30.89 26.34 -21.02
N PRO A 50 30.93 25.06 -21.44
CA PRO A 50 31.32 23.94 -20.59
C PRO A 50 32.74 24.10 -20.04
N GLY A 51 32.87 24.18 -18.72
CA GLY A 51 34.15 24.17 -18.02
C GLY A 51 34.79 22.78 -18.06
N GLY A 52 36.09 22.74 -18.35
CA GLY A 52 36.88 21.51 -18.48
C GLY A 52 36.93 20.67 -17.20
N TYR A 53 37.12 19.36 -17.40
CA TYR A 53 37.22 18.35 -16.36
C TYR A 53 38.33 18.68 -15.34
N PRO A 54 38.08 18.55 -14.02
CA PRO A 54 39.14 18.63 -13.03
C PRO A 54 40.02 17.36 -13.09
N PRO A 55 41.35 17.48 -12.84
CA PRO A 55 42.25 16.33 -12.87
C PRO A 55 41.97 15.37 -11.68
N PRO A 56 42.24 14.06 -11.83
CA PRO A 56 42.02 13.08 -10.77
C PRO A 56 42.87 13.39 -9.52
N GLY A 57 42.23 13.42 -8.35
CA GLY A 57 42.89 13.58 -7.07
C GLY A 57 43.76 12.36 -6.72
N GLY A 58 44.99 12.62 -6.27
CA GLY A 58 45.95 11.60 -5.86
C GLY A 58 45.55 10.85 -4.60
N TYR A 59 46.02 9.59 -4.50
CA TYR A 59 45.79 8.69 -3.37
C TYR A 59 46.44 9.20 -2.07
N PRO A 60 45.78 9.08 -0.90
CA PRO A 60 46.39 9.37 0.38
C PRO A 60 47.42 8.27 0.77
N PRO A 61 48.53 8.62 1.43
CA PRO A 61 49.53 7.65 1.86
C PRO A 61 49.03 6.79 3.04
N PRO A 62 49.51 5.52 3.17
CA PRO A 62 49.10 4.63 4.26
C PRO A 62 49.54 5.15 5.64
N GLY A 63 48.61 5.18 6.60
CA GLY A 63 48.86 5.56 7.99
C GLY A 63 49.64 4.50 8.75
N GLY A 64 50.69 4.93 9.46
CA GLY A 64 51.52 4.09 10.31
C GLY A 64 50.84 3.68 11.63
N TYR A 65 51.29 2.54 12.18
CA TYR A 65 50.79 1.96 13.43
C TYR A 65 51.22 2.77 14.67
N PRO A 66 50.36 2.91 15.69
CA PRO A 66 50.74 3.51 16.97
C PRO A 66 51.57 2.54 17.84
N PRO A 67 52.58 3.02 18.60
CA PRO A 67 53.39 2.20 19.49
C PRO A 67 52.67 1.82 20.80
N PRO A 68 53.10 0.75 21.51
CA PRO A 68 52.44 0.27 22.73
C PRO A 68 52.66 1.20 23.93
N GLY A 69 51.59 1.56 24.63
CA GLY A 69 51.63 2.33 25.87
C GLY A 69 51.97 1.47 27.09
N TYR A 70 52.95 1.93 27.88
CA TYR A 70 53.42 1.31 29.12
C TYR A 70 52.41 1.44 30.27
N GLY A 71 52.37 0.42 31.14
CA GLY A 71 51.48 0.36 32.31
C GLY A 71 51.87 1.32 33.45
N PRO A 72 50.92 1.65 34.35
CA PRO A 72 51.14 2.60 35.45
C PRO A 72 51.99 2.01 36.60
N PRO A 73 52.85 2.82 37.26
CA PRO A 73 53.67 2.41 38.40
C PRO A 73 52.88 2.34 39.73
N PRO A 74 53.36 1.59 40.74
CA PRO A 74 52.65 1.41 42.01
C PRO A 74 53.01 2.41 43.12
N GLY A 75 51.97 2.93 43.80
CA GLY A 75 51.83 3.05 45.27
C GLY A 75 52.64 4.08 46.06
N GLY A 76 51.94 5.02 46.72
CA GLY A 76 52.43 5.80 47.86
C GLY A 76 51.34 5.96 48.95
N TYR A 77 51.71 5.81 50.21
CA TYR A 77 50.82 5.78 51.39
C TYR A 77 50.20 7.15 51.76
N PRO A 78 48.99 7.20 52.33
CA PRO A 78 48.39 8.44 52.84
C PRO A 78 48.94 8.82 54.23
N PRO A 79 49.08 10.13 54.53
CA PRO A 79 49.49 10.63 55.86
C PRO A 79 48.33 10.61 56.89
N PRO A 80 48.62 10.62 58.21
CA PRO A 80 47.60 10.56 59.26
C PRO A 80 46.94 11.93 59.48
N GLY A 81 45.61 12.00 59.38
CA GLY A 81 44.81 13.20 59.61
C GLY A 81 44.10 13.20 60.98
N TYR A 82 44.19 14.34 61.68
CA TYR A 82 43.77 14.62 63.06
C TYR A 82 42.25 14.51 63.33
N GLY A 83 41.90 14.27 64.59
CA GLY A 83 40.53 14.08 65.09
C GLY A 83 39.63 15.33 65.06
N PRO A 84 38.29 15.13 65.15
CA PRO A 84 37.30 16.20 64.94
C PRO A 84 37.16 17.14 66.16
N PRO A 85 36.86 18.44 65.94
CA PRO A 85 36.61 19.40 67.02
C PRO A 85 35.20 19.23 67.66
N PRO A 86 34.98 19.75 68.89
CA PRO A 86 33.76 19.53 69.65
C PRO A 86 32.54 20.28 69.07
N GLY A 87 31.38 19.62 69.12
CA GLY A 87 30.11 20.11 68.57
C GLY A 87 29.51 21.30 69.32
N GLY A 88 29.07 22.30 68.55
CA GLY A 88 28.21 23.38 69.01
C GLY A 88 26.73 23.01 68.93
N TYR A 89 25.93 23.52 69.88
CA TYR A 89 24.49 23.32 69.96
C TYR A 89 23.75 23.93 68.76
N PRO A 90 22.71 23.27 68.22
CA PRO A 90 21.88 23.86 67.17
C PRO A 90 20.95 24.96 67.74
N PRO A 91 20.74 26.06 67.00
CA PRO A 91 19.80 27.10 67.40
C PRO A 91 18.33 26.62 67.31
N PRO A 92 17.40 27.25 68.05
CA PRO A 92 15.98 26.85 68.06
C PRO A 92 15.33 27.01 66.69
N GLY A 93 14.59 25.99 66.26
CA GLY A 93 13.93 25.93 64.95
C GLY A 93 12.92 27.05 64.74
N GLY A 94 13.16 27.88 63.72
CA GLY A 94 12.16 28.77 63.16
C GLY A 94 11.14 27.99 62.34
N TYR A 95 9.87 28.37 62.46
CA TYR A 95 8.78 27.82 61.68
C TYR A 95 9.06 27.97 60.16
N PRO A 96 8.84 26.92 59.35
CA PRO A 96 8.97 27.05 57.90
C PRO A 96 7.93 28.06 57.38
N PRO A 97 8.30 28.97 56.46
CA PRO A 97 7.34 29.85 55.83
C PRO A 97 6.27 29.03 55.10
N PRO A 98 5.03 29.53 54.98
CA PRO A 98 3.98 28.87 54.21
C PRO A 98 4.51 28.56 52.81
N GLY A 99 4.58 27.28 52.47
CA GLY A 99 4.97 26.85 51.13
C GLY A 99 4.02 27.50 50.13
N TYR A 100 4.58 28.28 49.21
CA TYR A 100 3.87 28.60 47.98
C TYR A 100 3.46 27.26 47.36
N GLY A 101 2.15 27.04 47.21
CA GLY A 101 1.65 25.91 46.45
C GLY A 101 2.34 25.88 45.08
N PRO A 102 2.52 24.69 44.49
CA PRO A 102 3.09 24.59 43.15
C PRO A 102 2.34 25.58 42.25
N PRO A 103 3.05 26.39 41.44
CA PRO A 103 2.38 27.28 40.49
C PRO A 103 1.38 26.42 39.71
N PRO A 104 0.17 26.93 39.40
CA PRO A 104 -0.79 26.19 38.60
C PRO A 104 -0.03 25.62 37.42
N GLY A 105 0.06 24.29 37.38
CA GLY A 105 0.72 23.62 36.28
C GLY A 105 0.08 24.20 35.04
N TYR A 106 0.89 24.82 34.18
CA TYR A 106 0.45 25.09 32.83
C TYR A 106 -0.15 23.77 32.37
N GLY A 107 -1.46 23.78 32.14
CA GLY A 107 -2.10 22.65 31.47
C GLY A 107 -1.25 22.32 30.24
N PRO A 108 -1.19 21.05 29.84
CA PRO A 108 -0.43 20.66 28.65
C PRO A 108 -0.69 21.72 27.57
N PRO A 109 0.36 22.33 26.98
CA PRO A 109 0.18 23.38 25.99
C PRO A 109 -0.90 22.90 25.02
N PRO A 110 -1.90 23.74 24.66
CA PRO A 110 -3.01 23.32 23.81
C PRO A 110 -2.41 22.50 22.69
N GLY A 111 -2.66 21.18 22.75
CA GLY A 111 -1.98 20.25 21.85
C GLY A 111 -2.21 20.83 20.48
N TYR A 112 -1.13 21.13 19.75
CA TYR A 112 -1.20 21.64 18.39
C TYR A 112 -2.29 20.84 17.71
N GLY A 113 -3.46 21.48 17.53
CA GLY A 113 -4.64 20.80 17.04
C GLY A 113 -4.18 20.13 15.77
N ARG A 114 -4.39 18.81 15.66
CA ARG A 114 -4.06 18.06 14.45
C ARG A 114 -4.58 18.92 13.31
N PRO A 115 -3.71 19.41 12.41
CA PRO A 115 -4.12 20.39 11.42
C PRO A 115 -5.35 19.85 10.69
N PRO A 116 -6.33 20.72 10.35
CA PRO A 116 -7.58 20.27 9.77
C PRO A 116 -7.28 19.32 8.61
N PRO A 117 -7.98 18.16 8.54
CA PRO A 117 -7.81 17.21 7.45
C PRO A 117 -7.83 17.96 6.12
N ASN A 118 -6.84 17.74 5.26
CA ASN A 118 -6.89 18.25 3.90
C ASN A 118 -8.23 17.82 3.29
N PRO A 119 -9.06 18.74 2.75
CA PRO A 119 -10.32 18.36 2.13
C PRO A 119 -10.11 17.46 0.89
N ASN A 120 -8.89 17.47 0.34
CA ASN A 120 -8.51 16.66 -0.81
C ASN A 120 -7.88 15.34 -0.38
N ARG A 121 -7.91 14.38 -1.30
CA ARG A 121 -7.29 13.06 -1.22
C ARG A 121 -5.84 13.06 -0.70
N SER A 122 -5.50 12.03 0.06
CA SER A 122 -4.18 11.68 0.58
C SER A 122 -3.40 10.75 -0.38
N ASP A 123 -2.08 10.66 -0.20
CA ASP A 123 -1.21 9.84 -1.06
C ASP A 123 -1.59 8.36 -0.99
N GLY A 124 -1.86 7.85 0.23
CA GLY A 124 -2.27 6.46 0.44
C GLY A 124 -3.63 6.14 -0.20
N GLU A 125 -4.55 7.11 -0.23
CA GLU A 125 -5.85 6.92 -0.89
C GLU A 125 -5.70 6.75 -2.40
N MET A 126 -4.85 7.59 -2.99
CA MET A 126 -4.60 7.55 -4.42
C MET A 126 -3.82 6.32 -4.83
N ALA A 127 -2.81 5.92 -4.05
CA ALA A 127 -2.09 4.68 -4.29
C ALA A 127 -3.04 3.47 -4.31
N SER A 128 -3.93 3.36 -3.32
CA SER A 128 -4.93 2.29 -3.24
C SER A 128 -5.88 2.30 -4.45
N LEU A 129 -6.39 3.47 -4.84
CA LEU A 129 -7.26 3.59 -6.01
C LEU A 129 -6.53 3.24 -7.32
N TYR A 130 -5.27 3.66 -7.49
CA TYR A 130 -4.50 3.38 -8.70
C TYR A 130 -4.29 1.87 -8.88
N VAL A 131 -3.85 1.17 -7.83
CA VAL A 131 -3.64 -0.28 -7.95
C VAL A 131 -4.97 -1.01 -8.14
N THR A 132 -6.00 -0.64 -7.38
CA THR A 132 -7.32 -1.23 -7.55
C THR A 132 -7.89 -0.96 -8.95
N SER A 133 -7.65 0.21 -9.52
CA SER A 133 -8.07 0.54 -10.90
C SER A 133 -7.34 -0.30 -11.95
N ALA A 134 -6.05 -0.57 -11.76
CA ALA A 134 -5.30 -1.49 -12.62
C ALA A 134 -5.89 -2.90 -12.57
N LEU A 135 -6.19 -3.39 -11.36
CA LEU A 135 -6.82 -4.69 -11.16
C LEU A 135 -8.23 -4.76 -11.75
N TYR A 136 -9.01 -3.70 -11.59
CA TYR A 136 -10.31 -3.57 -12.23
C TYR A 136 -10.18 -3.57 -13.76
N GLY A 137 -9.18 -2.90 -14.33
CA GLY A 137 -8.86 -2.94 -15.75
C GLY A 137 -8.52 -4.35 -16.26
N ILE A 138 -7.66 -5.07 -15.53
CA ILE A 138 -7.33 -6.48 -15.80
C ILE A 138 -8.61 -7.33 -15.77
N GLY A 139 -9.42 -7.21 -14.72
CA GLY A 139 -10.68 -7.94 -14.58
C GLY A 139 -11.68 -7.63 -15.69
N THR A 140 -11.76 -6.37 -16.12
CA THR A 140 -12.59 -5.92 -17.24
C THR A 140 -12.11 -6.53 -18.56
N GLY A 141 -10.80 -6.61 -18.80
CA GLY A 141 -10.24 -7.29 -19.96
C GLY A 141 -10.59 -8.78 -19.99
N ILE A 142 -10.47 -9.46 -18.85
CA ILE A 142 -10.87 -10.88 -18.73
C ILE A 142 -12.36 -11.05 -19.03
N TRP A 143 -13.21 -10.13 -18.55
CA TRP A 143 -14.64 -10.14 -18.83
C TRP A 143 -14.93 -9.92 -20.32
N ILE A 144 -14.27 -8.97 -20.98
CA ILE A 144 -14.41 -8.72 -22.42
C ILE A 144 -13.98 -9.94 -23.22
N ASP A 145 -12.85 -10.55 -22.89
CA ASP A 145 -12.37 -11.78 -23.55
C ASP A 145 -13.38 -12.92 -23.37
N ALA A 146 -14.02 -13.02 -22.19
CA ALA A 146 -15.08 -13.98 -21.93
C ALA A 146 -16.33 -13.73 -22.78
N LEU A 147 -16.74 -12.46 -22.96
CA LEU A 147 -17.86 -12.08 -23.83
C LEU A 147 -17.56 -12.38 -25.30
N ALA A 148 -16.33 -12.12 -25.74
CA ALA A 148 -15.85 -12.35 -27.08
C ALA A 148 -15.47 -13.82 -27.35
N LYS A 149 -15.54 -14.69 -26.32
CA LYS A 149 -15.16 -16.11 -26.37
C LYS A 149 -13.73 -16.31 -26.89
N ILE A 150 -12.83 -15.42 -26.48
CA ILE A 150 -11.41 -15.51 -26.82
C ILE A 150 -10.78 -16.60 -25.95
N ASP A 151 -10.54 -17.74 -26.57
CA ASP A 151 -10.04 -18.94 -25.90
C ASP A 151 -8.52 -19.16 -26.11
N ASP A 152 -7.92 -18.42 -27.03
CA ASP A 152 -6.49 -18.46 -27.31
C ASP A 152 -5.73 -17.60 -26.27
N PRO A 153 -4.79 -18.18 -25.51
CA PRO A 153 -4.04 -17.45 -24.50
C PRO A 153 -3.21 -16.28 -25.05
N GLY A 154 -2.81 -16.30 -26.33
CA GLY A 154 -2.04 -15.21 -26.94
C GLY A 154 -2.85 -13.92 -27.00
N PRO A 155 -3.99 -13.89 -27.71
CA PRO A 155 -4.89 -12.74 -27.74
C PRO A 155 -5.55 -12.43 -26.39
N ALA A 156 -5.87 -13.43 -25.57
CA ALA A 156 -6.57 -13.27 -24.29
C ALA A 156 -5.76 -12.55 -23.19
N ILE A 157 -4.52 -12.16 -23.45
CA ILE A 157 -3.73 -11.32 -22.53
C ILE A 157 -3.78 -9.84 -22.92
N ILE A 158 -4.18 -9.53 -24.15
CA ILE A 158 -4.11 -8.17 -24.71
C ILE A 158 -5.09 -7.26 -23.99
N ALA A 159 -6.38 -7.63 -23.93
CA ALA A 159 -7.39 -6.79 -23.28
C ALA A 159 -7.10 -6.59 -21.78
N PRO A 160 -6.73 -7.61 -20.98
CA PRO A 160 -6.33 -7.42 -19.59
C PRO A 160 -5.13 -6.48 -19.41
N LEU A 161 -4.09 -6.60 -20.25
CA LEU A 161 -2.91 -5.74 -20.13
C LEU A 161 -3.21 -4.29 -20.54
N VAL A 162 -3.89 -4.11 -21.67
CA VAL A 162 -4.25 -2.77 -22.17
C VAL A 162 -5.15 -2.06 -21.18
N LEU A 163 -6.20 -2.72 -20.70
CA LEU A 163 -7.12 -2.10 -19.74
C LEU A 163 -6.51 -1.95 -18.35
N GLY A 164 -5.66 -2.89 -17.93
CA GLY A 164 -4.90 -2.78 -16.68
C GLY A 164 -3.99 -1.55 -16.65
N ALA A 165 -3.38 -1.19 -17.78
CA ALA A 165 -2.62 0.05 -17.92
C ALA A 165 -3.51 1.29 -18.12
N ALA A 166 -4.60 1.17 -18.87
CA ALA A 166 -5.47 2.30 -19.22
C ALA A 166 -6.29 2.83 -18.05
N MET A 167 -6.75 1.97 -17.13
CA MET A 167 -7.61 2.39 -16.03
C MET A 167 -6.92 3.36 -15.05
N PRO A 168 -5.68 3.13 -14.58
CA PRO A 168 -4.95 4.11 -13.77
C PRO A 168 -4.74 5.45 -14.49
N ILE A 169 -4.52 5.42 -15.81
CA ILE A 169 -4.42 6.64 -16.63
C ILE A 169 -5.77 7.38 -16.68
N GLY A 170 -6.88 6.64 -16.79
CA GLY A 170 -8.22 7.20 -16.69
C GLY A 170 -8.48 7.86 -15.34
N VAL A 171 -8.08 7.20 -14.25
CA VAL A 171 -8.11 7.78 -12.90
C VAL A 171 -7.26 9.04 -12.87
N PHE A 172 -6.02 9.03 -13.36
CA PHE A 172 -5.17 10.22 -13.43
C PHE A 172 -5.87 11.41 -14.12
N PHE A 173 -6.49 11.20 -15.28
CA PHE A 173 -7.18 12.29 -15.97
C PHE A 173 -8.44 12.77 -15.24
N TRP A 174 -9.18 11.87 -14.60
CA TRP A 174 -10.31 12.24 -13.76
C TRP A 174 -9.84 13.10 -12.56
N ASP A 175 -8.76 12.65 -11.93
CA ASP A 175 -8.10 13.22 -10.77
C ASP A 175 -7.51 14.62 -11.02
N ASP A 176 -6.95 14.83 -12.22
CA ASP A 176 -6.28 16.05 -12.67
C ASP A 176 -7.26 17.05 -13.31
N ARG A 177 -8.08 16.60 -14.27
CA ARG A 177 -8.97 17.49 -15.06
C ARG A 177 -10.36 17.67 -14.48
N GLY A 178 -10.84 16.71 -13.70
CA GLY A 178 -12.13 16.79 -13.00
C GLY A 178 -12.07 17.60 -11.69
N GLY A 179 -10.87 18.03 -11.30
CA GLY A 179 -10.58 18.63 -10.00
C GLY A 179 -10.21 17.59 -8.95
N PRO A 180 -9.52 17.99 -7.86
CA PRO A 180 -9.10 17.05 -6.85
C PRO A 180 -10.26 16.26 -6.20
N LEU A 181 -10.22 14.93 -6.24
CA LEU A 181 -11.14 14.04 -5.55
C LEU A 181 -11.11 14.38 -4.05
N HIS A 182 -12.31 14.40 -3.47
CA HIS A 182 -12.45 14.63 -2.05
C HIS A 182 -11.81 13.50 -1.25
N ARG A 183 -11.28 13.86 -0.08
CA ARG A 183 -10.81 12.89 0.89
C ARG A 183 -11.88 11.85 1.21
N GLY A 184 -11.48 10.58 1.27
CA GLY A 184 -12.33 9.42 1.49
C GLY A 184 -12.86 8.81 0.20
N VAL A 185 -13.01 9.58 -0.89
CA VAL A 185 -13.57 9.08 -2.15
C VAL A 185 -12.69 8.01 -2.79
N PRO A 186 -11.36 8.21 -2.97
CA PRO A 186 -10.53 7.21 -3.65
C PRO A 186 -10.50 5.88 -2.89
N SER A 187 -10.30 5.92 -1.57
CA SER A 187 -10.35 4.71 -0.76
C SER A 187 -11.73 4.06 -0.75
N SER A 188 -12.82 4.84 -0.74
CA SER A 188 -14.19 4.26 -0.76
C SER A 188 -14.45 3.52 -2.06
N MET A 189 -14.05 4.11 -3.18
CA MET A 189 -14.13 3.47 -4.49
C MET A 189 -13.30 2.19 -4.55
N ALA A 190 -12.04 2.27 -4.09
CA ALA A 190 -11.14 1.12 -4.06
C ALA A 190 -11.73 -0.03 -3.21
N THR A 191 -12.18 0.27 -1.99
CA THR A 191 -12.85 -0.69 -1.11
C THR A 191 -14.09 -1.29 -1.78
N GLY A 192 -14.93 -0.46 -2.41
CA GLY A 192 -16.12 -0.92 -3.11
C GLY A 192 -15.81 -1.84 -4.29
N LEU A 193 -14.82 -1.49 -5.11
CA LEU A 193 -14.33 -2.30 -6.24
C LEU A 193 -13.81 -3.66 -5.77
N VAL A 194 -12.94 -3.67 -4.75
CA VAL A 194 -12.37 -4.89 -4.17
C VAL A 194 -13.46 -5.77 -3.58
N PHE A 195 -14.33 -5.21 -2.73
CA PHE A 195 -15.39 -5.97 -2.08
C PHE A 195 -16.37 -6.56 -3.09
N GLY A 196 -16.81 -5.76 -4.06
CA GLY A 196 -17.70 -6.22 -5.13
C GLY A 196 -17.07 -7.32 -6.00
N ALA A 197 -15.78 -7.20 -6.33
CA ALA A 197 -15.06 -8.23 -7.08
C ALA A 197 -14.94 -9.52 -6.27
N LEU A 198 -14.52 -9.43 -5.01
CA LEU A 198 -14.36 -10.58 -4.13
C LEU A 198 -15.69 -11.30 -3.90
N GLU A 199 -16.77 -10.58 -3.62
CA GLU A 199 -18.12 -11.13 -3.47
C GLU A 199 -18.61 -11.80 -4.77
N GLY A 200 -18.34 -11.20 -5.93
CA GLY A 200 -18.69 -11.82 -7.21
C GLY A 200 -17.94 -13.12 -7.47
N VAL A 201 -16.64 -13.16 -7.17
CA VAL A 201 -15.85 -14.41 -7.23
C VAL A 201 -16.41 -15.44 -6.25
N ALA A 202 -16.71 -15.02 -5.02
CA ALA A 202 -17.30 -15.85 -3.99
C ALA A 202 -18.63 -16.51 -4.43
N ILE A 203 -19.58 -15.71 -4.92
CA ILE A 203 -20.88 -16.18 -5.44
C ILE A 203 -20.67 -17.17 -6.58
N SER A 204 -19.75 -16.85 -7.51
CA SER A 204 -19.43 -17.74 -8.63
C SER A 204 -18.83 -19.08 -8.18
N GLY A 205 -18.01 -19.07 -7.13
CA GLY A 205 -17.42 -20.25 -6.53
C GLY A 205 -18.44 -21.09 -5.77
N ALA A 206 -19.32 -20.45 -5.01
CA ALA A 206 -20.42 -21.10 -4.30
C ALA A 206 -21.39 -21.76 -5.29
N GLN A 207 -21.74 -21.09 -6.38
CA GLN A 207 -22.61 -21.66 -7.42
C GLN A 207 -22.02 -22.96 -7.98
N ARG A 208 -20.72 -22.96 -8.29
CA ARG A 208 -20.02 -24.17 -8.74
C ARG A 208 -20.04 -25.28 -7.68
N GLN A 209 -19.92 -24.93 -6.41
CA GLN A 209 -19.94 -25.91 -5.32
C GLN A 209 -21.32 -26.56 -5.15
N PHE A 210 -22.40 -25.85 -5.44
CA PHE A 210 -23.76 -26.36 -5.37
C PHE A 210 -24.26 -27.00 -6.68
N ALA A 211 -23.59 -26.77 -7.81
CA ALA A 211 -23.90 -27.41 -9.08
C ALA A 211 -23.64 -28.92 -9.02
N LYS A 212 -24.66 -29.73 -9.31
CA LYS A 212 -24.56 -31.21 -9.24
C LYS A 212 -23.94 -31.79 -10.52
N THR A 213 -24.07 -31.09 -11.64
CA THR A 213 -23.54 -31.51 -12.94
C THR A 213 -22.83 -30.35 -13.65
N GLU A 214 -21.95 -30.67 -14.62
CA GLU A 214 -21.28 -29.64 -15.43
C GLU A 214 -22.26 -28.78 -16.24
N ALA A 215 -23.45 -29.32 -16.56
CA ALA A 215 -24.50 -28.59 -17.28
C ALA A 215 -25.22 -27.54 -16.41
N GLU A 216 -25.18 -27.71 -15.08
CA GLU A 216 -25.75 -26.76 -14.12
C GLU A 216 -24.73 -25.67 -13.69
N GLU A 217 -23.44 -25.87 -13.98
CA GLU A 217 -22.40 -24.90 -13.64
C GLU A 217 -22.52 -23.64 -14.52
N TRP A 218 -22.40 -22.46 -13.92
CA TRP A 218 -22.35 -21.22 -14.66
C TRP A 218 -21.19 -21.21 -15.66
N SER A 219 -21.48 -20.74 -16.87
CA SER A 219 -20.46 -20.52 -17.89
C SER A 219 -19.41 -19.53 -17.38
N PHE A 220 -18.19 -19.59 -17.93
CA PHE A 220 -17.13 -18.64 -17.59
C PHE A 220 -17.56 -17.19 -17.85
N GLN A 221 -18.30 -16.96 -18.94
CA GLN A 221 -18.89 -15.67 -19.28
C GLN A 221 -19.85 -15.19 -18.18
N THR A 222 -20.72 -16.07 -17.66
CA THR A 222 -21.64 -15.73 -16.58
C THR A 222 -20.89 -15.35 -15.31
N LYS A 223 -19.89 -16.15 -14.91
CA LYS A 223 -19.09 -15.90 -13.70
C LYS A 223 -18.37 -14.56 -13.76
N THR A 224 -17.64 -14.31 -14.85
CA THR A 224 -16.91 -13.05 -15.06
C THR A 224 -17.86 -11.85 -15.16
N THR A 225 -19.04 -12.01 -15.75
CA THR A 225 -20.06 -10.95 -15.82
C THR A 225 -20.58 -10.58 -14.44
N VAL A 226 -20.90 -11.57 -13.60
CA VAL A 226 -21.35 -11.32 -12.22
C VAL A 226 -20.27 -10.61 -11.42
N THR A 227 -19.02 -11.05 -11.50
CA THR A 227 -17.88 -10.38 -10.86
C THR A 227 -17.71 -8.94 -11.35
N PHE A 228 -17.76 -8.73 -12.67
CA PHE A 228 -17.65 -7.39 -13.26
C PHE A 228 -18.76 -6.45 -12.77
N LEU A 229 -20.01 -6.89 -12.79
CA LEU A 229 -21.14 -6.08 -12.34
C LEU A 229 -21.09 -5.74 -10.86
N LEU A 230 -20.71 -6.70 -10.01
CA LEU A 230 -20.59 -6.46 -8.57
C LEU A 230 -19.39 -5.55 -8.25
N ALA A 231 -18.24 -5.75 -8.91
CA ALA A 231 -17.10 -4.83 -8.78
C ALA A 231 -17.49 -3.41 -9.21
N THR A 232 -18.10 -3.26 -10.38
CA THR A 232 -18.55 -1.96 -10.91
C THR A 232 -19.56 -1.30 -9.98
N GLY A 233 -20.59 -2.05 -9.57
CA GLY A 233 -21.60 -1.56 -8.63
C GLY A 233 -21.01 -1.16 -7.28
N GLY A 234 -20.05 -1.95 -6.79
CA GLY A 234 -19.28 -1.62 -5.59
C GLY A 234 -18.45 -0.35 -5.75
N GLY A 235 -17.76 -0.16 -6.88
CA GLY A 235 -16.99 1.05 -7.16
C GLY A 235 -17.85 2.31 -7.27
N VAL A 236 -18.98 2.23 -7.98
CA VAL A 236 -19.95 3.34 -8.09
C VAL A 236 -20.60 3.64 -6.73
N GLY A 237 -20.98 2.61 -5.99
CA GLY A 237 -21.50 2.76 -4.63
C GLY A 237 -20.48 3.36 -3.68
N GLY A 238 -19.22 2.94 -3.78
CA GLY A 238 -18.08 3.47 -3.03
C GLY A 238 -17.83 4.95 -3.35
N TRP A 239 -17.90 5.34 -4.62
CA TRP A 239 -17.84 6.76 -5.00
C TRP A 239 -18.95 7.57 -4.33
N ALA A 240 -20.21 7.14 -4.46
CA ALA A 240 -21.36 7.83 -3.88
C ALA A 240 -21.27 7.91 -2.34
N PHE A 241 -20.85 6.83 -1.69
CA PHE A 241 -20.60 6.76 -0.25
C PHE A 241 -19.49 7.71 0.19
N GLY A 242 -18.38 7.75 -0.54
CA GLY A 242 -17.25 8.64 -0.28
C GLY A 242 -17.64 10.11 -0.42
N GLU A 243 -18.39 10.45 -1.46
CA GLU A 243 -18.87 11.82 -1.69
C GLU A 243 -19.82 12.30 -0.59
N TRP A 244 -20.73 11.43 -0.14
CA TRP A 244 -21.70 11.78 0.90
C TRP A 244 -21.06 11.84 2.29
N LEU A 245 -20.33 10.80 2.69
CA LEU A 245 -19.94 10.59 4.09
C LEU A 245 -18.49 10.95 4.39
N ARG A 246 -17.62 11.06 3.37
CA ARG A 246 -16.18 11.39 3.49
C ARG A 246 -15.51 10.67 4.66
N PRO A 247 -15.63 9.33 4.71
CA PRO A 247 -15.11 8.50 5.80
C PRO A 247 -13.59 8.59 5.94
N ASP A 248 -13.05 8.12 7.07
CA ASP A 248 -11.59 8.01 7.25
C ASP A 248 -11.03 7.03 6.20
N PRO A 249 -10.15 7.50 5.30
CA PRO A 249 -9.62 6.65 4.24
C PRO A 249 -8.81 5.46 4.75
N ARG A 250 -8.15 5.61 5.90
CA ARG A 250 -7.35 4.54 6.50
C ARG A 250 -8.24 3.40 6.99
N SER A 251 -9.41 3.73 7.53
CA SER A 251 -10.38 2.72 7.96
C SER A 251 -10.92 1.94 6.76
N LEU A 252 -11.23 2.63 5.66
CA LEU A 252 -11.66 1.99 4.42
C LEU A 252 -10.59 1.10 3.80
N GLY A 253 -9.35 1.58 3.73
CA GLY A 253 -8.21 0.78 3.33
C GLY A 253 -8.03 -0.45 4.21
N PHE A 254 -8.16 -0.28 5.52
CA PHE A 254 -8.05 -1.38 6.48
C PHE A 254 -9.14 -2.43 6.27
N MET A 255 -10.39 -2.00 6.06
CA MET A 255 -11.51 -2.90 5.76
C MET A 255 -11.33 -3.64 4.43
N ALA A 256 -10.82 -2.97 3.39
CA ALA A 256 -10.51 -3.60 2.11
C ALA A 256 -9.40 -4.66 2.25
N ASN A 257 -8.32 -4.30 2.94
CA ASN A 257 -7.21 -5.20 3.25
C ASN A 257 -7.68 -6.41 4.08
N ALA A 258 -8.55 -6.18 5.06
CA ALA A 258 -9.15 -7.24 5.87
C ALA A 258 -10.03 -8.19 5.06
N ALA A 259 -10.83 -7.67 4.12
CA ALA A 259 -11.58 -8.51 3.19
C ALA A 259 -10.65 -9.40 2.34
N ALA A 260 -9.51 -8.85 1.88
CA ALA A 260 -8.52 -9.60 1.13
C ALA A 260 -7.83 -10.70 1.97
N TRP A 261 -7.29 -10.37 3.14
CA TRP A 261 -6.72 -11.34 4.08
C TRP A 261 -7.73 -12.41 4.47
N GLY A 262 -8.96 -11.99 4.77
CA GLY A 262 -10.08 -12.86 5.10
C GLY A 262 -10.39 -13.84 3.97
N THR A 263 -10.47 -13.36 2.74
CA THR A 263 -10.71 -14.23 1.58
C THR A 263 -9.59 -15.25 1.40
N LEU A 264 -8.33 -14.81 1.44
CA LEU A 264 -7.17 -15.69 1.19
C LEU A 264 -6.98 -16.74 2.28
N SER A 265 -7.06 -16.33 3.55
CA SER A 265 -7.02 -17.27 4.68
C SER A 265 -8.26 -18.15 4.70
N GLY A 266 -9.43 -17.59 4.41
CA GLY A 266 -10.70 -18.31 4.31
C GLY A 266 -10.66 -19.42 3.26
N ILE A 267 -10.15 -19.13 2.06
CA ILE A 267 -9.90 -20.13 1.02
C ILE A 267 -9.05 -21.27 1.57
N SER A 268 -7.90 -20.93 2.19
CA SER A 268 -6.97 -21.94 2.73
C SER A 268 -7.65 -22.83 3.79
N LEU A 269 -8.35 -22.22 4.74
CA LEU A 269 -9.08 -22.94 5.81
C LEU A 269 -10.27 -23.75 5.26
N GLY A 270 -10.94 -23.24 4.24
CA GLY A 270 -12.02 -23.93 3.55
C GLY A 270 -11.53 -25.21 2.84
N ILE A 271 -10.37 -25.11 2.17
CA ILE A 271 -9.70 -26.28 1.56
C ILE A 271 -9.31 -27.28 2.64
N ALA A 272 -8.70 -26.79 3.74
CA ALA A 272 -8.23 -27.63 4.83
C ALA A 272 -9.35 -28.37 5.58
N SER A 273 -10.54 -27.78 5.65
CA SER A 273 -11.71 -28.35 6.32
C SER A 273 -12.60 -29.19 5.41
N SER A 274 -12.25 -29.32 4.12
CA SER A 274 -13.07 -30.07 3.17
C SER A 274 -12.94 -31.58 3.32
N GLY A 275 -14.07 -32.29 3.19
CA GLY A 275 -14.14 -33.74 3.37
C GLY A 275 -13.47 -34.57 2.26
N PRO A 276 -13.46 -35.91 2.42
CA PRO A 276 -12.88 -36.83 1.44
C PRO A 276 -13.56 -36.71 0.08
N THR A 277 -12.75 -36.66 -0.97
CA THR A 277 -13.22 -36.48 -2.35
C THR A 277 -14.11 -37.63 -2.84
N SER A 278 -15.19 -37.33 -3.57
CA SER A 278 -15.93 -38.36 -4.33
C SER A 278 -15.07 -38.95 -5.46
N PRO A 279 -15.19 -40.26 -5.78
CA PRO A 279 -14.43 -40.90 -6.84
C PRO A 279 -14.70 -40.25 -8.22
N GLY A 280 -13.65 -39.95 -9.00
CA GLY A 280 -13.78 -39.50 -10.41
C GLY A 280 -13.29 -38.08 -10.75
N ARG A 281 -12.91 -37.23 -9.78
CA ARG A 281 -12.31 -35.90 -10.04
C ARG A 281 -10.78 -35.91 -10.01
N SER A 282 -10.13 -35.18 -10.93
CA SER A 282 -8.66 -35.07 -11.05
C SER A 282 -8.01 -34.34 -9.86
N SER A 283 -6.75 -34.68 -9.50
CA SER A 283 -6.08 -34.26 -8.24
C SER A 283 -6.05 -32.75 -7.93
N LEU A 284 -6.07 -31.90 -8.97
CA LEU A 284 -6.06 -30.44 -8.83
C LEU A 284 -7.47 -29.82 -8.73
N ALA A 285 -8.50 -30.55 -9.19
CA ALA A 285 -9.90 -30.23 -8.89
C ALA A 285 -10.30 -30.68 -7.47
N LYS A 286 -9.44 -31.48 -6.80
CA LYS A 286 -9.66 -31.99 -5.44
C LYS A 286 -9.41 -30.92 -4.37
N SER A 287 -8.60 -29.88 -4.63
CA SER A 287 -8.29 -28.83 -3.65
C SER A 287 -9.27 -27.65 -3.65
N GLY A 288 -10.39 -27.73 -4.38
CA GLY A 288 -11.38 -26.64 -4.47
C GLY A 288 -12.60 -26.83 -3.57
N ASP A 289 -12.76 -28.00 -2.96
CA ASP A 289 -13.87 -28.29 -2.05
C ASP A 289 -13.73 -27.37 -0.83
N GLY A 290 -14.75 -26.60 -0.49
CA GLY A 290 -14.74 -25.67 0.66
C GLY A 290 -14.02 -24.34 0.45
N ALA A 291 -13.19 -24.17 -0.59
CA ALA A 291 -12.45 -22.93 -0.85
C ALA A 291 -13.37 -21.70 -1.00
N ALA A 292 -14.45 -21.83 -1.77
CA ALA A 292 -15.38 -20.73 -2.00
C ALA A 292 -16.14 -20.35 -0.71
N ILE A 293 -16.69 -21.34 0.00
CA ILE A 293 -17.38 -21.12 1.28
C ILE A 293 -16.43 -20.52 2.32
N GLY A 294 -15.23 -21.08 2.44
CA GLY A 294 -14.21 -20.58 3.35
C GLY A 294 -13.81 -19.15 3.02
N GLY A 295 -13.62 -18.83 1.73
CA GLY A 295 -13.35 -17.48 1.25
C GLY A 295 -14.44 -16.48 1.63
N ILE A 296 -15.72 -16.83 1.42
CA ILE A 296 -16.88 -15.99 1.79
C ILE A 296 -16.92 -15.73 3.30
N ILE A 297 -16.77 -16.79 4.10
CA ILE A 297 -16.80 -16.69 5.56
C ILE A 297 -15.65 -15.81 6.03
N GLY A 298 -14.44 -16.05 5.53
CA GLY A 298 -13.26 -15.30 5.90
C GLY A 298 -13.36 -13.82 5.50
N LEU A 299 -13.82 -13.54 4.28
CA LEU A 299 -14.09 -12.18 3.80
C LEU A 299 -15.02 -11.43 4.75
N ASN A 300 -16.20 -11.99 5.01
CA ASN A 300 -17.23 -11.35 5.82
C ASN A 300 -16.78 -11.20 7.28
N ALA A 301 -16.15 -12.22 7.85
CA ALA A 301 -15.67 -12.21 9.23
C ALA A 301 -14.61 -11.12 9.46
N LEU A 302 -13.59 -11.04 8.59
CA LEU A 302 -12.53 -10.04 8.74
C LEU A 302 -12.97 -8.64 8.33
N PHE A 303 -13.85 -8.50 7.34
CA PHE A 303 -14.45 -7.20 7.01
C PHE A 303 -15.25 -6.64 8.19
N VAL A 304 -16.17 -7.41 8.77
CA VAL A 304 -16.96 -6.96 9.94
C VAL A 304 -16.06 -6.74 11.16
N GLY A 305 -15.08 -7.62 11.39
CA GLY A 305 -14.14 -7.48 12.49
C GLY A 305 -13.29 -6.21 12.38
N SER A 306 -12.79 -5.88 11.19
CA SER A 306 -12.02 -4.65 10.94
C SER A 306 -12.88 -3.39 10.97
N ALA A 307 -14.14 -3.46 10.53
CA ALA A 307 -15.09 -2.36 10.68
C ALA A 307 -15.35 -2.06 12.17
N ALA A 308 -15.60 -3.09 12.98
CA ALA A 308 -15.75 -2.96 14.43
C ALA A 308 -14.48 -2.46 15.12
N MET A 309 -13.30 -2.95 14.70
CA MET A 309 -12.02 -2.46 15.22
C MET A 309 -11.80 -0.99 14.87
N SER A 310 -12.17 -0.56 13.67
CA SER A 310 -12.02 0.83 13.21
C SER A 310 -12.78 1.85 14.05
N THR A 311 -13.81 1.43 14.80
CA THR A 311 -14.53 2.34 15.71
C THR A 311 -13.72 2.70 16.95
N VAL A 312 -12.70 1.91 17.29
CA VAL A 312 -11.82 2.15 18.46
C VAL A 312 -10.39 2.45 18.07
N HIS A 313 -9.88 1.86 16.99
CA HIS A 313 -8.53 2.08 16.49
C HIS A 313 -8.47 1.82 14.98
N THR A 314 -7.94 2.80 14.24
CA THR A 314 -7.70 2.67 12.81
C THR A 314 -6.19 2.63 12.56
N PRO A 315 -5.65 1.49 12.06
CA PRO A 315 -4.24 1.39 11.73
C PRO A 315 -3.81 2.40 10.66
N SER A 316 -2.62 2.96 10.80
CA SER A 316 -1.98 3.81 9.78
C SER A 316 -1.70 3.03 8.50
N TRP A 317 -1.54 3.72 7.36
CA TRP A 317 -1.14 3.06 6.10
C TRP A 317 0.18 2.31 6.27
N SER A 318 1.12 2.91 7.00
CA SER A 318 2.39 2.28 7.36
C SER A 318 2.20 0.99 8.17
N SER A 319 1.27 0.97 9.15
CA SER A 319 0.94 -0.25 9.90
C SER A 319 0.31 -1.31 8.99
N GLN A 320 -0.68 -0.95 8.16
CA GLN A 320 -1.34 -1.87 7.23
C GLN A 320 -0.35 -2.54 6.25
N LYS A 321 0.67 -1.80 5.81
CA LYS A 321 1.80 -2.33 5.02
C LYS A 321 2.55 -3.43 5.75
N TRP A 322 2.94 -3.20 7.00
CA TRP A 322 3.62 -4.21 7.81
C TRP A 322 2.71 -5.39 8.13
N MET A 323 1.40 -5.18 8.27
CA MET A 323 0.42 -6.25 8.41
C MET A 323 0.42 -7.20 7.21
N TRP A 324 0.48 -6.68 5.96
CA TRP A 324 0.68 -7.51 4.77
C TRP A 324 2.03 -8.26 4.80
N GLY A 325 3.11 -7.59 5.21
CA GLY A 325 4.42 -8.25 5.40
C GLY A 325 4.34 -9.42 6.39
N GLY A 326 3.71 -9.20 7.54
CA GLY A 326 3.45 -10.23 8.54
C GLY A 326 2.57 -11.35 8.00
N TYR A 327 1.52 -11.01 7.24
CA TYR A 327 0.63 -11.98 6.59
C TYR A 327 1.42 -12.90 5.66
N LEU A 328 2.26 -12.36 4.78
CA LEU A 328 3.03 -13.14 3.81
C LEU A 328 4.14 -13.98 4.46
N ILE A 329 4.81 -13.46 5.48
CA ILE A 329 5.78 -14.24 6.27
C ILE A 329 5.08 -15.39 6.97
N GLY A 330 3.92 -15.12 7.59
CA GLY A 330 3.06 -16.13 8.20
C GLY A 330 2.63 -17.19 7.19
N MET A 331 2.21 -16.79 5.99
CA MET A 331 1.86 -17.69 4.90
C MET A 331 3.02 -18.60 4.52
N ALA A 332 4.20 -18.02 4.29
CA ALA A 332 5.39 -18.77 3.91
C ALA A 332 5.81 -19.76 5.00
N ALA A 333 5.79 -19.34 6.27
CA ALA A 333 6.03 -20.22 7.41
C ALA A 333 5.00 -21.35 7.49
N GLY A 334 3.71 -21.04 7.27
CA GLY A 334 2.63 -22.02 7.24
C GLY A 334 2.79 -23.05 6.12
N CYS A 335 3.31 -22.64 4.96
CA CYS A 335 3.59 -23.55 3.84
C CYS A 335 4.71 -24.56 4.14
N LEU A 336 5.53 -24.36 5.18
CA LEU A 336 6.57 -25.31 5.58
C LEU A 336 6.02 -26.65 6.09
N VAL A 337 4.70 -26.76 6.31
CA VAL A 337 4.05 -28.04 6.63
C VAL A 337 3.95 -28.97 5.41
N PHE A 338 3.88 -28.44 4.18
CA PHE A 338 3.67 -29.27 2.98
C PHE A 338 4.78 -30.29 2.70
N PRO A 339 6.08 -29.98 2.89
CA PRO A 339 7.14 -30.98 2.81
C PRO A 339 6.92 -32.20 3.73
N LEU A 340 6.27 -32.05 4.89
CA LEU A 340 5.99 -33.17 5.79
C LEU A 340 4.95 -34.15 5.20
N TYR A 341 4.06 -33.66 4.33
CA TYR A 341 3.09 -34.51 3.62
C TYR A 341 3.72 -35.37 2.52
N LEU A 342 4.96 -35.07 2.09
CA LEU A 342 5.68 -35.96 1.17
C LEU A 342 6.02 -37.32 1.81
N PHE A 343 6.00 -37.39 3.14
CA PHE A 343 6.32 -38.57 3.93
C PHE A 343 5.13 -39.06 4.78
N SER A 344 3.91 -38.64 4.43
CA SER A 344 2.70 -38.97 5.19
C SER A 344 1.59 -39.49 4.28
N ASP A 345 0.83 -40.47 4.76
CA ASP A 345 -0.38 -40.97 4.07
C ASP A 345 -1.62 -40.10 4.33
N ASN A 346 -1.49 -39.04 5.14
CA ASN A 346 -2.58 -38.10 5.43
C ASN A 346 -2.90 -37.21 4.23
N ASP A 347 -4.16 -36.79 4.10
CA ASP A 347 -4.59 -35.88 3.02
C ASP A 347 -3.81 -34.53 3.09
N PRO A 348 -3.05 -34.15 2.04
CA PRO A 348 -2.31 -32.89 1.99
C PRO A 348 -3.19 -31.64 2.11
N LYS A 349 -4.50 -31.74 1.90
CA LYS A 349 -5.44 -30.63 2.12
C LYS A 349 -5.34 -30.08 3.53
N HIS A 350 -5.16 -30.93 4.54
CA HIS A 350 -5.00 -30.49 5.93
C HIS A 350 -3.77 -29.58 6.12
N GLY A 351 -2.77 -29.66 5.24
CA GLY A 351 -1.64 -28.75 5.23
C GLY A 351 -2.03 -27.29 5.03
N PHE A 352 -3.19 -27.00 4.43
CA PHE A 352 -3.67 -25.63 4.24
C PHE A 352 -4.10 -24.93 5.55
N PHE A 353 -4.24 -25.65 6.67
CA PHE A 353 -4.37 -25.00 7.99
C PHE A 353 -3.14 -24.14 8.30
N GLY A 354 -1.96 -24.58 7.86
CA GLY A 354 -0.69 -23.86 8.03
C GLY A 354 -0.75 -22.44 7.45
N PRO A 355 -0.79 -22.27 6.11
CA PRO A 355 -0.86 -20.94 5.50
C PRO A 355 -2.12 -20.17 5.94
N GLY A 356 -3.27 -20.81 6.14
CA GLY A 356 -4.49 -20.11 6.58
C GLY A 356 -4.34 -19.41 7.94
N LEU A 357 -3.96 -20.17 8.97
CA LEU A 357 -3.84 -19.68 10.35
C LEU A 357 -2.58 -18.83 10.56
N MET A 358 -1.44 -19.27 10.02
CA MET A 358 -0.18 -18.57 10.23
C MET A 358 -0.16 -17.20 9.53
N SER A 359 -0.85 -17.03 8.40
CA SER A 359 -0.98 -15.71 7.77
C SER A 359 -1.75 -14.74 8.66
N LEU A 360 -2.87 -15.19 9.26
CA LEU A 360 -3.64 -14.35 10.19
C LEU A 360 -2.86 -14.04 11.46
N ALA A 361 -2.10 -15.02 11.99
CA ALA A 361 -1.23 -14.81 13.14
C ALA A 361 -0.13 -13.79 12.83
N GLY A 362 0.56 -13.93 11.69
CA GLY A 362 1.60 -13.00 11.26
C GLY A 362 1.08 -11.59 11.04
N MET A 363 -0.10 -11.46 10.43
CA MET A 363 -0.81 -10.18 10.29
C MET A 363 -1.13 -9.55 11.65
N GLY A 364 -1.69 -10.33 12.58
CA GLY A 364 -2.03 -9.85 13.93
C GLY A 364 -0.81 -9.42 14.74
N ILE A 365 0.29 -10.19 14.67
CA ILE A 365 1.57 -9.85 15.31
C ILE A 365 2.12 -8.56 14.72
N ALA A 366 2.17 -8.43 13.39
CA ALA A 366 2.62 -7.19 12.75
C ALA A 366 1.74 -6.00 13.12
N GLY A 367 0.42 -6.17 13.17
CA GLY A 367 -0.51 -5.12 13.63
C GLY A 367 -0.23 -4.69 15.06
N ALA A 368 -0.01 -5.63 15.98
CA ALA A 368 0.33 -5.32 17.36
C ALA A 368 1.68 -4.60 17.49
N LEU A 369 2.70 -5.04 16.74
CA LEU A 369 4.02 -4.40 16.74
C LEU A 369 4.02 -3.01 16.11
N THR A 370 3.03 -2.71 15.27
CA THR A 370 2.93 -1.44 14.55
C THR A 370 1.77 -0.55 15.01
N TRP A 371 1.18 -0.87 16.15
CA TRP A 371 -0.01 -0.21 16.70
C TRP A 371 0.12 1.32 16.78
N ASP A 372 1.29 1.83 17.15
CA ASP A 372 1.56 3.27 17.30
C ASP A 372 2.28 3.90 16.09
N LEU A 373 2.45 3.17 14.98
CA LEU A 373 3.07 3.73 13.78
C LEU A 373 2.18 4.83 13.18
N LYS A 374 2.80 5.95 12.83
CA LYS A 374 2.16 7.10 12.22
C LYS A 374 2.54 7.23 10.75
N ASP A 375 1.64 7.78 9.96
CA ASP A 375 1.91 8.07 8.56
C ASP A 375 2.77 9.34 8.42
N PRO A 376 3.54 9.50 7.34
CA PRO A 376 4.33 10.72 7.09
C PRO A 376 3.47 12.00 7.15
N GLU A 377 2.23 11.93 6.67
CA GLU A 377 1.25 13.01 6.74
C GLU A 377 0.94 13.45 8.19
N ASP A 378 0.92 12.50 9.13
CA ASP A 378 0.69 12.76 10.56
C ASP A 378 1.91 13.39 11.24
N LEU A 379 3.09 13.25 10.65
CA LEU A 379 4.35 13.83 11.12
C LEU A 379 4.61 15.23 10.52
N GLY A 380 3.66 15.78 9.75
CA GLY A 380 3.78 17.09 9.13
C GLY A 380 4.62 17.10 7.85
N GLN A 381 5.02 15.92 7.35
CA GLN A 381 5.72 15.78 6.08
C GLN A 381 4.69 15.75 4.94
N ARG A 382 4.26 16.93 4.50
CA ARG A 382 3.24 17.10 3.45
C ARG A 382 3.87 17.17 2.07
N GLY A 383 3.67 16.14 1.26
CA GLY A 383 3.79 16.21 -0.20
C GLY A 383 2.40 16.37 -0.83
N GLY A 384 2.32 16.94 -2.03
CA GLY A 384 1.16 16.71 -2.88
C GLY A 384 1.33 15.37 -3.59
N TRP A 385 0.26 14.61 -3.75
CA TRP A 385 0.28 13.35 -4.49
C TRP A 385 0.94 13.55 -5.85
N LYS A 386 1.99 12.77 -6.09
CA LYS A 386 2.62 12.66 -7.41
C LYS A 386 2.22 11.33 -8.01
N PRO A 387 1.47 11.33 -9.13
CA PRO A 387 1.08 10.08 -9.76
C PRO A 387 2.34 9.32 -10.22
N PRO A 388 2.29 7.98 -10.23
CA PRO A 388 3.41 7.14 -10.65
C PRO A 388 3.71 7.24 -12.16
N VAL A 389 2.89 7.99 -12.91
CA VAL A 389 3.05 8.25 -14.35
C VAL A 389 3.08 9.76 -14.55
N ASP A 390 4.17 10.28 -15.10
CA ASP A 390 4.32 11.69 -15.45
C ASP A 390 4.11 11.86 -16.97
N ILE A 391 2.91 12.30 -17.36
CA ILE A 391 2.57 12.52 -18.77
C ILE A 391 2.80 13.99 -19.10
N SER A 392 4.05 14.32 -19.45
CA SER A 392 4.40 15.67 -19.91
C SER A 392 4.00 15.85 -21.37
N PHE A 393 3.01 16.69 -21.63
CA PHE A 393 2.76 17.21 -22.97
C PHE A 393 3.73 18.36 -23.21
N ALA A 394 4.66 18.20 -24.16
CA ALA A 394 5.48 19.32 -24.60
C ALA A 394 4.54 20.50 -24.97
N PRO A 395 4.81 21.74 -24.51
CA PRO A 395 4.03 22.88 -24.94
C PRO A 395 4.00 22.89 -26.46
N ALA A 396 2.80 22.93 -27.05
CA ALA A 396 2.68 23.15 -28.49
C ALA A 396 3.56 24.35 -28.84
N PRO A 397 4.41 24.28 -29.88
CA PRO A 397 5.19 25.43 -30.28
C PRO A 397 4.23 26.59 -30.45
N ARG A 398 4.46 27.70 -29.72
CA ARG A 398 3.77 28.94 -30.04
C ARG A 398 4.15 29.23 -31.48
N ILE A 399 3.19 29.07 -32.39
CA ILE A 399 3.29 29.71 -33.69
C ILE A 399 3.09 31.19 -33.36
N ASP A 400 4.18 31.89 -33.08
CA ASP A 400 4.14 33.34 -33.06
C ASP A 400 3.68 33.78 -34.45
N PRO A 401 2.58 34.55 -34.58
CA PRO A 401 2.16 35.11 -35.86
C PRO A 401 3.17 36.12 -36.44
N ALA A 402 4.32 36.32 -35.78
CA ALA A 402 5.41 37.17 -36.19
C ALA A 402 6.41 36.51 -37.17
N LEU A 403 6.20 35.26 -37.59
CA LEU A 403 6.95 34.71 -38.73
C LEU A 403 6.33 35.24 -40.03
N GLY A 404 6.91 36.35 -40.47
CA GLY A 404 6.44 37.20 -41.55
C GLY A 404 6.10 36.48 -42.85
N VAL A 405 5.01 36.97 -43.44
CA VAL A 405 4.72 36.88 -44.86
C VAL A 405 5.95 37.36 -45.63
N VAL A 406 6.63 36.44 -46.30
CA VAL A 406 7.64 36.79 -47.31
C VAL A 406 6.87 37.27 -48.53
N THR A 407 6.84 38.59 -48.77
CA THR A 407 6.53 39.13 -50.10
C THR A 407 7.83 39.35 -50.87
N PRO A 408 7.84 39.17 -52.21
CA PRO A 408 9.07 39.00 -52.97
C PRO A 408 9.75 40.31 -53.38
N GLU A 409 9.60 41.40 -52.62
CA GLU A 409 10.28 42.65 -52.94
C GLU A 409 10.85 43.27 -51.66
N GLY A 410 12.18 43.23 -51.55
CA GLY A 410 12.91 43.70 -50.40
C GLY A 410 12.83 45.22 -50.25
N THR A 411 12.19 45.69 -49.19
CA THR A 411 12.48 46.99 -48.59
C THR A 411 12.08 46.96 -47.12
N MET A 412 13.05 47.14 -46.22
CA MET A 412 12.78 47.34 -44.79
C MET A 412 12.10 48.69 -44.59
N LEU A 413 10.93 48.69 -43.97
CA LEU A 413 10.33 49.89 -43.38
C LEU A 413 10.19 49.71 -41.87
N SER A 414 10.88 50.59 -41.16
CA SER A 414 10.77 50.86 -39.73
C SER A 414 9.42 51.54 -39.43
N ALA A 415 8.73 51.09 -38.37
CA ALA A 415 7.87 51.89 -37.49
C ALA A 415 7.33 50.95 -36.37
N SER A 416 7.75 51.05 -35.11
CA SER A 416 7.19 51.94 -34.08
C SER A 416 5.65 52.03 -34.08
N GLY A 417 5.00 51.47 -33.05
CA GLY A 417 3.57 51.74 -32.79
C GLY A 417 2.95 50.81 -31.73
N THR A 418 2.77 51.36 -30.52
CA THR A 418 1.94 50.88 -29.41
C THR A 418 0.49 50.60 -29.83
N PHE A 419 -0.09 49.46 -29.40
CA PHE A 419 -1.10 49.32 -28.33
C PHE A 419 -1.37 47.84 -28.07
#